data_AF-A0A1X2HL11-F1
#
_entry.id   AF-A0A1X2HL11-F1
#
_cell.length_a   1.000
_cell.length_b   1.000
_cell.length_c   1.000
_cell.angle_alpha   90.00
_cell.angle_beta   90.00
_cell.angle_gamma   90.00
#
_symmetry.space_group_name_H-M   'P 1'
#
loop_
_entity.id
_entity.type
_entity.pdbx_description
1 polymer ?
#
loop_
_entity_poly.entity_id
_entity_poly.type
_entity_poly.pdbx_seq_one_letter_code
_entity_poly.pdbx_strand_id
1 'polypeptide(L)'
;MTRLLSKRQCPECPPCFNCQLPTDTCTNAGQCDPSGVCHCPAGWGGLDCSQPLCGSLASPDRDPRTGEHCACDNGWGGVNCNVCQNDQVCQGIKGSNATCIKSAIGLKSMHAWCDTTSK
;
A
#
# COMPACT_ATOMS: atom_id res chain seq x y z
N MET A 1 -6.41 -29.80 -51.99
CA MET A 1 -5.82 -29.93 -50.64
C MET A 1 -6.11 -28.66 -49.85
N THR A 2 -7.27 -28.62 -49.21
CA THR A 2 -7.76 -27.44 -48.48
C THR A 2 -7.00 -27.34 -47.17
N ARG A 3 -6.17 -26.31 -47.00
CA ARG A 3 -5.53 -26.00 -45.72
C ARG A 3 -6.64 -25.61 -44.73
N LEU A 4 -6.98 -26.53 -43.84
CA LEU A 4 -7.70 -26.23 -42.61
C LEU A 4 -6.83 -25.27 -41.80
N LEU A 5 -7.12 -23.98 -41.89
CA LEU A 5 -6.64 -23.01 -40.93
C LEU A 5 -7.26 -23.38 -39.58
N SER A 6 -6.52 -24.13 -38.77
CA SER A 6 -6.82 -24.32 -37.35
C SER A 6 -7.05 -22.93 -36.77
N LYS A 7 -8.30 -22.63 -36.43
CA LYS A 7 -8.64 -21.42 -35.67
C LYS A 7 -7.72 -21.44 -34.46
N ARG A 8 -6.70 -20.58 -34.45
CA ARG A 8 -5.88 -20.36 -33.26
C ARG A 8 -6.87 -19.76 -32.26
N GLN A 9 -7.33 -20.58 -31.33
CA GLN A 9 -8.11 -20.09 -30.20
C GLN A 9 -7.17 -19.17 -29.43
N CYS A 10 -7.43 -17.86 -29.50
CA CYS A 10 -6.80 -16.94 -28.56
C CYS A 10 -7.16 -17.44 -27.16
N PRO A 11 -6.19 -17.63 -26.25
CA PRO A 11 -6.51 -17.98 -24.88
C PRO A 11 -7.45 -16.91 -24.33
N GLU A 12 -8.52 -17.35 -23.66
CA GLU A 12 -9.45 -16.46 -22.98
C GLU A 12 -8.66 -15.72 -21.89
N CYS A 13 -8.71 -14.39 -21.89
CA CYS A 13 -8.02 -13.60 -20.87
C CYS A 13 -8.63 -13.93 -19.50
N PRO A 14 -7.81 -14.08 -18.44
CA PRO A 14 -8.34 -14.24 -17.10
C PRO A 14 -9.19 -13.01 -16.72
N PRO A 15 -10.20 -13.19 -15.85
CA PRO A 15 -10.96 -12.07 -15.32
C PRO A 15 -10.03 -11.09 -14.58
N CYS A 16 -10.37 -9.81 -14.63
CA CYS A 16 -9.68 -8.79 -13.83
C CYS A 16 -9.86 -9.06 -12.34
N PHE A 17 -8.87 -8.69 -11.54
CA PHE A 17 -8.97 -8.75 -10.08
C PHE A 17 -10.21 -8.01 -9.57
N ASN A 18 -10.96 -8.65 -8.69
CA ASN A 18 -12.07 -8.05 -7.98
C ASN A 18 -12.22 -8.70 -6.59
N CYS A 19 -11.87 -7.97 -5.53
CA CYS A 19 -11.84 -8.49 -4.16
C CYS A 19 -13.21 -8.90 -3.58
N GLN A 20 -14.31 -8.72 -4.31
CA GLN A 20 -15.64 -9.25 -3.95
C GLN A 20 -15.85 -10.68 -4.44
N LEU A 21 -15.01 -11.15 -5.36
CA LEU A 21 -15.06 -12.52 -5.85
C LEU A 21 -14.36 -13.46 -4.85
N PRO A 22 -14.85 -14.70 -4.67
CA PRO A 22 -14.22 -15.67 -3.76
C PRO A 22 -12.77 -16.04 -4.11
N THR A 23 -12.33 -15.75 -5.34
CA THR A 23 -11.00 -16.07 -5.85
C THR A 23 -9.96 -14.99 -5.55
N ASP A 24 -10.39 -13.79 -5.20
CA ASP A 24 -9.54 -12.61 -5.03
C ASP A 24 -9.73 -12.06 -3.61
N THR A 25 -8.65 -11.71 -2.93
CA THR A 25 -8.74 -11.24 -1.53
C THR A 25 -7.70 -10.16 -1.27
N CYS A 26 -8.12 -9.10 -0.58
CA CYS A 26 -7.19 -8.11 -0.06
C CYS A 26 -6.35 -8.72 1.07
N THR A 27 -5.04 -8.60 0.95
CA THR A 27 -4.08 -9.10 1.95
C THR A 27 -3.69 -7.97 2.91
N ASN A 28 -2.90 -8.30 3.93
CA ASN A 28 -2.31 -7.33 4.88
C ASN A 28 -3.34 -6.39 5.55
N ALA A 29 -4.58 -6.84 5.77
CA ALA A 29 -5.70 -6.05 6.27
C ALA A 29 -6.17 -4.91 5.35
N GLY A 30 -5.95 -5.05 4.04
CA GLY A 30 -6.61 -4.22 3.04
C GLY A 30 -8.13 -4.37 3.08
N GLN A 31 -8.83 -3.26 2.83
CA GLN A 31 -10.29 -3.23 2.86
C GLN A 31 -10.82 -3.31 1.43
N CYS A 32 -11.66 -4.30 1.15
CA CYS A 32 -12.34 -4.40 -0.14
C CYS A 32 -13.48 -3.39 -0.23
N ASP A 33 -13.52 -2.60 -1.29
CA ASP A 33 -14.57 -1.62 -1.51
C ASP A 33 -15.67 -2.12 -2.47
N PRO A 34 -16.86 -1.46 -2.51
CA PRO A 34 -17.98 -1.86 -3.36
C PRO A 34 -17.72 -1.90 -4.88
N SER A 35 -16.64 -1.32 -5.36
CA SER A 35 -16.17 -1.40 -6.76
C SER A 35 -15.28 -2.61 -7.05
N GLY A 36 -14.85 -3.36 -6.03
CA GLY A 36 -13.97 -4.52 -6.17
C GLY A 36 -12.48 -4.21 -6.09
N VAL A 37 -12.11 -2.98 -5.70
CA VAL A 37 -10.72 -2.57 -5.49
C VAL A 37 -10.34 -2.69 -4.02
N CYS A 38 -9.07 -3.03 -3.74
CA CYS A 38 -8.54 -3.05 -2.39
C CYS A 38 -8.00 -1.68 -1.99
N HIS A 39 -8.43 -1.17 -0.84
CA HIS A 39 -7.80 -0.05 -0.15
C HIS A 39 -6.66 -0.57 0.73
N CYS A 40 -5.43 -0.35 0.27
CA CYS A 40 -4.25 -0.87 0.95
C CYS A 40 -3.84 -0.02 2.15
N PRO A 41 -3.41 -0.64 3.26
CA PRO A 41 -2.84 0.09 4.37
C PRO A 41 -1.54 0.79 3.96
N ALA A 42 -1.18 1.85 4.69
CA ALA A 42 0.07 2.56 4.47
C ALA A 42 1.27 1.59 4.47
N GLY A 43 2.14 1.70 3.47
CA GLY A 43 3.27 0.75 3.30
C GLY A 43 3.00 -0.40 2.33
N TRP A 44 1.77 -0.55 1.84
CA TRP A 44 1.38 -1.63 0.92
C TRP A 44 0.71 -1.09 -0.34
N GLY A 45 0.85 -1.83 -1.42
CA GLY A 45 0.26 -1.56 -2.73
C GLY A 45 0.04 -2.83 -3.54
N GLY A 46 -0.17 -2.67 -4.84
CA GLY A 46 -0.66 -3.74 -5.71
C GLY A 46 -2.18 -3.87 -5.66
N LEU A 47 -2.74 -4.68 -6.56
CA LEU A 47 -4.21 -4.87 -6.67
C LEU A 47 -4.81 -5.52 -5.42
N ASP A 48 -4.03 -6.34 -4.72
CA ASP A 48 -4.43 -7.15 -3.57
C ASP A 48 -3.70 -6.75 -2.27
N CYS A 49 -2.98 -5.62 -2.26
CA CYS A 49 -2.18 -5.15 -1.13
C CYS A 49 -1.02 -6.05 -0.71
N SER A 50 -0.57 -6.96 -1.58
CA SER A 50 0.53 -7.88 -1.28
C SER A 50 1.92 -7.25 -1.48
N GLN A 51 2.01 -6.09 -2.12
CA GLN A 51 3.29 -5.49 -2.48
C GLN A 51 3.75 -4.50 -1.39
N PRO A 52 4.86 -4.76 -0.68
CA PRO A 52 5.44 -3.78 0.22
C PRO A 52 6.06 -2.63 -0.57
N LEU A 53 5.86 -1.40 -0.10
CA LEU A 53 6.33 -0.18 -0.76
C LEU A 53 7.49 0.47 0.01
N CYS A 54 8.40 1.11 -0.73
CA CYS A 54 9.53 1.88 -0.19
C CYS A 54 9.33 3.40 -0.33
N GLY A 55 10.30 4.21 0.13
CA GLY A 55 10.14 5.67 0.21
C GLY A 55 9.15 6.11 1.29
N SER A 56 8.98 7.41 1.52
CA SER A 56 8.10 7.93 2.57
C SER A 56 6.62 7.94 2.21
N LEU A 57 5.74 8.07 3.22
CA LEU A 57 4.32 8.38 2.99
C LEU A 57 4.07 9.82 2.50
N ALA A 58 5.10 10.67 2.45
CA ALA A 58 5.00 12.00 1.84
C ALA A 58 5.16 11.94 0.32
N SER A 59 5.72 10.86 -0.20
CA SER A 59 5.91 10.64 -1.64
C SER A 59 4.60 10.16 -2.28
N PRO A 60 4.12 10.82 -3.35
CA PRO A 60 2.87 10.43 -4.01
C PRO A 60 2.99 9.08 -4.72
N ASP A 61 4.19 8.79 -5.25
CA ASP A 61 4.51 7.57 -5.97
C ASP A 61 5.58 6.81 -5.18
N ARG A 62 5.22 5.64 -4.69
CA ARG A 62 6.08 4.79 -3.88
C ARG A 62 6.36 3.50 -4.62
N ASP A 63 7.64 3.23 -4.85
CA ASP A 63 8.05 2.05 -5.59
C ASP A 63 7.86 0.76 -4.77
N PRO A 64 7.50 -0.36 -5.42
CA PRO A 64 7.55 -1.68 -4.81
C PRO A 64 8.96 -2.02 -4.31
N ARG A 65 9.04 -2.68 -3.16
CA ARG A 65 10.31 -3.14 -2.59
C ARG A 65 10.92 -4.23 -3.46
N THR A 66 12.18 -4.06 -3.85
CA THR A 66 12.93 -5.00 -4.68
C THR A 66 13.90 -5.90 -3.89
N GLY A 67 14.21 -5.58 -2.63
CA GLY A 67 15.13 -6.33 -1.78
C GLY A 67 14.58 -6.65 -0.39
N GLU A 68 15.43 -7.13 0.52
CA GLU A 68 15.01 -7.44 1.90
C GLU A 68 14.64 -6.19 2.71
N HIS A 69 15.27 -5.05 2.40
CA HIS A 69 15.04 -3.79 3.08
C HIS A 69 14.68 -2.68 2.09
N CYS A 70 13.90 -1.71 2.56
CA CYS A 70 13.64 -0.50 1.81
C CYS A 70 14.67 0.60 2.11
N ALA A 71 15.01 1.39 1.09
CA ALA A 71 15.59 2.72 1.30
C ALA A 71 14.44 3.68 1.66
N CYS A 72 14.48 4.24 2.87
CA CYS A 72 13.48 5.20 3.34
C CYS A 72 14.00 6.62 3.20
N ASP A 73 13.09 7.55 2.89
CA ASP A 73 13.44 8.97 2.89
C ASP A 73 13.77 9.45 4.31
N ASN A 74 14.49 10.55 4.42
CA ASN A 74 14.89 11.11 5.70
C ASN A 74 13.67 11.35 6.62
N GLY A 75 13.77 10.86 7.85
CA GLY A 75 12.69 10.96 8.83
C GLY A 75 11.62 9.87 8.71
N TRP A 76 11.79 8.88 7.83
CA TRP A 76 10.93 7.70 7.70
C TRP A 76 11.71 6.41 7.99
N GLY A 77 11.00 5.37 8.42
CA GLY A 77 11.58 4.07 8.74
C GLY A 77 10.54 2.95 8.79
N GLY A 78 10.93 1.82 9.35
CA GLY A 78 10.13 0.59 9.33
C GLY A 78 10.35 -0.23 8.06
N VAL A 79 9.85 -1.47 8.05
CA VAL A 79 10.09 -2.44 6.96
C VAL A 79 9.57 -1.95 5.60
N ASN A 80 8.49 -1.17 5.62
CA ASN A 80 7.85 -0.59 4.44
C ASN A 80 7.87 0.95 4.48
N CYS A 81 8.86 1.56 5.13
CA CYS A 81 9.07 3.02 5.21
C CYS A 81 7.82 3.85 5.59
N ASN A 82 6.92 3.26 6.36
CA ASN A 82 5.63 3.81 6.74
C ASN A 82 5.56 4.23 8.22
N VAL A 83 6.71 4.30 8.89
CA VAL A 83 6.85 4.71 10.29
C VAL A 83 7.57 6.05 10.33
N CYS A 84 6.87 7.11 10.74
CA CYS A 84 7.49 8.42 10.97
C CYS A 84 8.58 8.31 12.04
N GLN A 85 9.65 9.09 11.93
CA GLN A 85 10.74 9.11 12.92
C GLN A 85 10.78 10.37 13.78
N ASN A 86 10.18 11.46 13.30
CA ASN A 86 10.14 12.76 13.96
C ASN A 86 8.87 13.54 13.57
N ASP A 87 8.58 14.63 14.28
CA ASP A 87 7.37 15.43 14.03
C ASP A 87 7.45 16.20 12.71
N GLN A 88 8.65 16.59 12.26
CA GLN A 88 8.81 17.40 11.04
C GLN A 88 8.22 16.71 9.80
N VAL A 89 8.43 15.39 9.64
CA VAL A 89 7.84 14.67 8.49
C VAL A 89 6.31 14.62 8.57
N CYS A 90 5.74 14.64 9.78
CA CYS A 90 4.31 14.66 9.98
C CYS A 90 3.71 16.03 9.70
N GLN A 91 4.43 17.09 10.06
CA GLN A 91 4.01 18.47 9.80
C GLN A 91 3.91 18.76 8.30
N GLY A 92 4.78 18.16 7.49
CA GLY A 92 4.70 18.26 6.02
C GLY A 92 3.46 17.60 5.40
N ILE A 93 2.85 16.62 6.07
CA ILE A 93 1.69 15.87 5.55
C ILE A 93 0.37 16.37 6.14
N LYS A 94 0.36 16.68 7.45
CA LYS A 94 -0.87 16.96 8.22
C LYS A 94 -0.94 18.38 8.79
N GLY A 95 0.10 19.20 8.58
CA GLY A 95 0.18 20.59 9.06
C GLY A 95 0.96 20.75 10.37
N SER A 96 1.26 22.00 10.74
CA SER A 96 2.24 22.34 11.79
C SER A 96 2.00 21.75 13.17
N ASN A 97 0.77 21.35 13.50
CA ASN A 97 0.42 20.76 14.80
C ASN A 97 0.50 19.22 14.81
N ALA A 98 0.95 18.61 13.72
CA ALA A 98 1.07 17.17 13.64
C ALA A 98 2.30 16.65 14.40
N THR A 99 2.13 15.52 15.06
CA THR A 99 3.17 14.84 15.83
C THR A 99 3.32 13.40 15.33
N CYS A 100 4.54 12.87 15.46
CA CYS A 100 4.84 11.49 15.15
C CYS A 100 4.56 10.62 16.38
N ILE A 101 3.45 9.89 16.33
CA ILE A 101 3.00 9.06 17.46
C ILE A 101 3.51 7.63 17.29
N LYS A 102 4.39 7.21 18.20
CA LYS A 102 4.99 5.86 18.25
C LYS A 102 4.49 4.98 19.41
N SER A 103 3.60 5.49 20.28
CA SER A 103 3.14 4.77 21.47
C SER A 103 2.06 3.74 21.12
N ALA A 104 2.04 2.62 21.84
CA ALA A 104 1.09 1.51 21.60
C ALA A 104 -0.39 1.92 21.70
N ILE A 105 -0.71 2.98 22.45
CA ILE A 105 -2.06 3.53 22.61
C ILE A 105 -2.45 4.42 21.40
N GLY A 106 -1.46 5.01 20.72
CA GLY A 106 -1.66 5.82 19.51
C GLY A 106 -1.60 5.02 18.20
N LEU A 107 -1.31 3.72 18.27
CA LEU A 107 -1.34 2.79 17.14
C LEU A 107 -2.80 2.48 16.75
N LYS A 108 -3.46 3.36 16.01
CA LYS A 108 -4.75 3.03 15.34
C LYS A 108 -4.58 1.93 14.27
N SER A 109 -3.34 1.69 13.85
CA SER A 109 -2.85 0.48 13.20
C SER A 109 -1.41 0.24 13.66
N MET A 110 -0.81 -0.93 13.42
CA MET A 110 0.56 -1.30 13.83
C MET A 110 1.70 -0.43 13.24
N HIS A 111 1.39 0.76 12.72
CA HIS A 111 2.32 1.70 12.10
C HIS A 111 2.28 3.02 12.87
N ALA A 112 3.45 3.52 13.29
CA ALA A 112 3.55 4.86 13.87
C ALA A 112 3.04 5.88 12.84
N TRP A 113 2.19 6.81 13.26
CA TRP A 113 1.49 7.70 12.33
C TRP A 113 1.53 9.15 12.76
N CYS A 114 1.25 10.00 11.76
CA CYS A 114 1.22 11.44 11.89
C CYS A 114 -0.19 11.91 12.26
N ASP A 115 -0.40 12.33 13.51
CA ASP A 115 -1.69 12.83 13.98
C ASP A 115 -1.60 14.25 14.51
N THR A 116 -2.69 15.00 14.40
CA THR A 116 -2.85 16.29 15.06
C THR A 116 -3.33 16.05 16.48
N THR A 117 -2.48 16.29 17.47
CA THR A 117 -2.92 16.33 18.86
C THR A 117 -3.56 17.69 19.11
N SER A 118 -4.88 17.75 19.22
CA SER A 118 -5.53 18.87 19.92
C SER A 118 -5.16 18.74 21.39
N LYS A 119 -4.28 19.62 21.88
CA LYS A 119 -4.20 19.86 23.32
C LYS A 119 -5.45 20.59 23.79
#